data_AF-A0A5C7XVS4-F1
#
_entry.id   AF-A0A5C7XVS4-F1
#
_cell.length_a   1.000
_cell.length_b   1.000
_cell.length_c   1.000
_cell.angle_alpha   90.00
_cell.angle_beta   90.00
_cell.angle_gamma   90.00
#
_symmetry.space_group_name_H-M   'P 1'
#
loop_
_entity.id
_entity.type
_entity.pdbx_description
1 polymer ?
#
loop_
_entity_poly.entity_id
_entity_poly.type
_entity_poly.pdbx_seq_one_letter_code
_entity_poly.pdbx_strand_id
1 'polypeptide(L)'
;MRQEKTGEIAMLMRLRQRLQQVCHIPAGRTRWPPTENEGSVKHYTYRVEWSPEDGEWVALCVEFPYLSWLEASPTEAFAGMLRLVGDVIADMEASGEDPPQPLAESD
;
A
#
# COMPACT_ATOMS: atom_id res chain seq x y z
N MET A 1 24.22 -0.45 14.28
CA MET A 1 22.88 -0.08 14.78
C MET A 1 22.00 0.37 13.60
N ARG A 2 21.49 -0.58 12.81
CA ARG A 2 20.45 -0.38 11.76
C ARG A 2 19.80 -1.74 11.40
N GLN A 3 19.53 -2.59 12.39
CA GLN A 3 18.97 -3.94 12.16
C GLN A 3 17.63 -4.17 12.90
N GLU A 4 17.19 -3.23 13.74
CA GLU A 4 15.97 -3.40 14.54
C GLU A 4 14.71 -2.92 13.82
N LYS A 5 14.84 -2.09 12.78
CA LYS A 5 13.68 -1.57 12.03
C LYS A 5 13.04 -2.61 11.11
N THR A 6 13.77 -3.64 10.67
CA THR A 6 13.26 -4.65 9.74
C THR A 6 12.27 -5.60 10.42
N GLY A 7 12.56 -6.02 11.66
CA GLY A 7 11.69 -6.91 12.43
C GLY A 7 10.38 -6.26 12.92
N GLU A 8 10.38 -4.95 13.16
CA GLU A 8 9.16 -4.20 13.49
C GLU A 8 8.20 -4.12 12.29
N ILE A 9 8.74 -3.95 11.08
CA ILE A 9 7.95 -3.97 9.86
C ILE A 9 7.41 -5.40 9.64
N ALA A 10 8.20 -6.45 9.85
CA ALA A 10 7.74 -7.85 9.79
C ALA A 10 6.63 -8.17 10.82
N MET A 11 6.67 -7.59 12.02
CA MET A 11 5.64 -7.76 13.06
C MET A 11 4.32 -7.04 12.69
N LEU A 12 4.40 -5.83 12.11
CA LEU A 12 3.24 -5.12 11.57
C LEU A 12 2.67 -5.81 10.33
N MET A 13 3.51 -6.44 9.48
CA MET A 13 3.08 -7.24 8.33
C MET A 13 2.23 -8.45 8.73
N ARG A 14 2.62 -9.20 9.78
CA ARG A 14 1.88 -10.37 10.27
C ARG A 14 0.54 -10.02 10.92
N LEU A 15 0.46 -8.85 11.56
CA LEU A 15 -0.81 -8.37 12.13
C LEU A 15 -1.75 -7.85 11.01
N ARG A 16 -1.21 -7.28 9.94
CA ARG A 16 -1.97 -6.73 8.81
C ARG A 16 -2.50 -7.80 7.84
N GLN A 17 -1.78 -8.89 7.60
CA GLN A 17 -2.30 -10.01 6.79
C GLN A 17 -3.45 -10.76 7.47
N ARG A 18 -3.52 -10.70 8.80
CA ARG A 18 -4.67 -11.19 9.58
C ARG A 18 -5.85 -10.22 9.62
N LEU A 19 -5.61 -8.92 9.36
CA LEU A 19 -6.63 -7.89 9.26
C LEU A 19 -7.13 -7.63 7.82
N GLN A 20 -6.50 -8.20 6.79
CA GLN A 20 -7.10 -8.33 5.45
C GLN A 20 -8.39 -9.20 5.43
N GLN A 21 -8.78 -9.81 6.56
CA GLN A 21 -10.10 -10.42 6.73
C GLN A 21 -11.18 -9.45 7.22
N VAL A 22 -10.89 -8.16 7.45
CA VAL A 22 -11.88 -7.20 7.97
C VAL A 22 -12.50 -6.31 6.89
N CYS A 23 -12.04 -6.37 5.64
CA CYS A 23 -12.76 -5.78 4.51
C CYS A 23 -13.31 -6.89 3.60
N HIS A 24 -14.49 -7.41 3.95
CA HIS A 24 -15.27 -8.23 3.03
C HIS A 24 -15.67 -7.38 1.82
N ILE A 25 -14.94 -7.51 0.71
CA ILE A 25 -15.34 -6.98 -0.60
C ILE A 25 -16.34 -8.01 -1.18
N PRO A 26 -17.63 -7.68 -1.36
CA PRO A 26 -18.56 -8.61 -1.97
C PRO A 26 -18.17 -8.83 -3.44
N ALA A 27 -17.85 -10.08 -3.78
CA ALA A 27 -17.65 -10.53 -5.15
C ALA A 27 -18.94 -10.30 -5.96
N GLY A 28 -18.95 -9.29 -6.83
CA GLY A 28 -20.10 -9.04 -7.72
C GLY A 28 -20.29 -7.63 -8.27
N ARG A 29 -19.50 -6.62 -7.87
CA ARG A 29 -19.64 -5.26 -8.43
C ARG A 29 -18.56 -4.95 -9.45
N THR A 30 -18.80 -5.33 -10.70
CA THR A 30 -17.95 -5.11 -11.89
C THR A 30 -17.98 -3.66 -12.43
N ARG A 31 -18.01 -2.66 -11.56
CA ARG A 31 -17.77 -1.27 -11.98
C ARG A 31 -17.28 -0.43 -10.80
N TRP A 32 -15.97 -0.48 -10.62
CA TRP A 32 -15.15 0.56 -10.00
C TRP A 32 -15.28 1.84 -10.84
N PRO A 33 -15.60 3.04 -10.31
CA PRO A 33 -15.36 4.26 -11.08
C PRO A 33 -13.84 4.47 -11.13
N PRO A 34 -13.23 4.82 -12.28
CA PRO A 34 -11.91 5.42 -12.24
C PRO A 34 -12.05 6.73 -11.45
N THR A 35 -11.46 6.81 -10.26
CA THR A 35 -11.30 8.10 -9.59
C THR A 35 -10.39 8.96 -10.48
N GLU A 36 -10.65 10.26 -10.58
CA GLU A 36 -9.83 11.23 -11.33
C GLU A 36 -8.36 11.29 -10.83
N ASN A 37 -8.06 10.56 -9.76
CA ASN A 37 -6.80 10.50 -9.05
C ASN A 37 -5.82 9.40 -9.54
N GLU A 38 -6.08 8.71 -10.66
CA GLU A 38 -5.10 7.75 -11.22
C GLU A 38 -3.74 8.40 -11.56
N GLY A 39 -3.72 9.72 -11.73
CA GLY A 39 -2.51 10.54 -11.80
C GLY A 39 -1.82 10.77 -10.45
N SER A 40 -2.57 11.02 -9.37
CA SER A 40 -2.00 11.33 -8.05
C SER A 40 -1.38 10.11 -7.37
N VAL A 41 -1.97 8.92 -7.57
CA VAL A 41 -1.41 7.67 -7.03
C VAL A 41 0.03 7.48 -7.51
N LYS A 42 0.34 7.87 -8.75
CA LYS A 42 1.69 7.72 -9.33
C LYS A 42 2.71 8.71 -8.77
N HIS A 43 2.29 9.75 -8.07
CA HIS A 43 3.17 10.78 -7.52
C HIS A 43 3.57 10.52 -6.06
N TYR A 44 2.97 9.52 -5.41
CA TYR A 44 3.44 9.05 -4.10
C TYR A 44 4.81 8.38 -4.21
N THR A 45 5.54 8.37 -3.10
CA THR A 45 6.89 7.81 -3.06
C THR A 45 6.84 6.35 -2.64
N TYR A 46 7.35 5.48 -3.51
CA TYR A 46 7.36 4.04 -3.30
C TYR A 46 8.76 3.50 -3.07
N ARG A 47 8.86 2.45 -2.24
CA ARG A 47 10.07 1.66 -2.09
C ARG A 47 9.73 0.18 -2.22
N VAL A 48 10.56 -0.55 -2.94
CA VAL A 48 10.48 -2.01 -3.05
C VAL A 48 11.76 -2.59 -2.48
N GLU A 49 11.64 -3.49 -1.51
CA GLU A 49 12.76 -4.11 -0.82
C GLU A 49 12.55 -5.62 -0.66
N TRP A 50 13.65 -6.40 -0.67
CA TRP A 50 13.60 -7.84 -0.45
C TRP A 50 13.46 -8.14 1.05
N SER A 51 12.46 -8.93 1.43
CA SER A 51 12.32 -9.48 2.78
C SER A 51 12.96 -10.88 2.83
N PRO A 52 14.13 -11.05 3.45
CA PRO A 52 14.71 -12.38 3.65
C PRO A 52 13.91 -13.22 4.67
N GLU A 53 13.10 -12.58 5.53
CA GLU A 53 12.28 -13.26 6.53
C GLU A 53 11.07 -13.97 5.90
N ASP A 54 10.50 -13.37 4.86
CA ASP A 54 9.33 -13.90 4.16
C ASP A 54 9.70 -14.56 2.83
N GLY A 55 10.92 -14.30 2.31
CA GLY A 55 11.36 -14.82 1.02
C GLY A 55 10.63 -14.18 -0.16
N GLU A 56 10.19 -12.92 0.00
CA GLU A 56 9.34 -12.18 -0.92
C GLU A 56 9.77 -10.71 -1.02
N TRP A 57 9.27 -10.01 -2.04
CA TRP A 57 9.45 -8.58 -2.22
C TRP A 57 8.35 -7.80 -1.51
N VAL A 58 8.75 -6.84 -0.68
CA VAL A 58 7.87 -5.91 0.03
C VAL A 58 7.87 -4.57 -0.71
N ALA A 59 6.71 -4.14 -1.17
CA ALA A 59 6.48 -2.76 -1.57
C ALA A 59 5.92 -1.96 -0.39
N LEU A 60 6.33 -0.69 -0.28
CA LEU A 60 5.94 0.28 0.75
C LEU A 60 5.65 1.64 0.09
N CYS A 61 4.77 2.43 0.71
CA CYS A 61 4.55 3.83 0.37
C CYS A 61 4.98 4.72 1.55
N VAL A 62 5.77 5.77 1.29
CA VAL A 62 6.37 6.60 2.36
C VAL A 62 5.31 7.45 3.06
N GLU A 63 4.36 7.97 2.30
CA GLU A 63 3.24 8.79 2.78
C GLU A 63 2.22 7.95 3.54
N PHE A 64 2.21 6.63 3.32
CA PHE A 64 1.41 5.67 4.06
C PHE A 64 2.28 4.59 4.72
N PRO A 65 3.00 4.91 5.82
CA PRO A 65 3.96 4.00 6.45
C PRO A 65 3.36 2.67 6.94
N TYR A 66 2.05 2.63 7.14
CA TYR A 66 1.31 1.44 7.57
C TYR A 66 0.89 0.53 6.40
N LEU A 67 1.09 0.96 5.16
CA LEU A 67 0.81 0.18 3.95
C LEU A 67 2.08 -0.54 3.47
N SER A 68 1.90 -1.85 3.29
CA SER A 68 2.85 -2.80 2.72
C SER A 68 2.14 -3.78 1.77
N TRP A 69 2.86 -4.31 0.78
CA TRP A 69 2.37 -5.37 -0.11
C TRP A 69 3.51 -6.36 -0.38
N LEU A 70 3.22 -7.66 -0.30
CA LEU A 70 4.19 -8.76 -0.46
C LEU A 70 3.87 -9.54 -1.73
N GLU A 71 4.87 -9.79 -2.56
CA GLU A 71 4.77 -10.69 -3.73
C GLU A 71 6.09 -11.38 -4.02
N ALA A 72 6.02 -12.47 -4.79
CA ALA A 72 7.20 -13.21 -5.24
C ALA A 72 8.11 -12.41 -6.19
N SER A 73 7.57 -11.38 -6.85
CA SER A 73 8.27 -10.54 -7.81
C SER A 73 8.27 -9.05 -7.40
N PRO A 74 9.36 -8.30 -7.65
CA PRO A 74 9.41 -6.88 -7.31
C PRO A 74 8.39 -6.05 -8.10
N THR A 75 8.12 -6.41 -9.36
CA THR A 75 7.13 -5.70 -10.18
C THR A 75 5.70 -5.99 -9.75
N GLU A 76 5.42 -7.23 -9.32
CA GLU A 76 4.10 -7.60 -8.80
C GLU A 76 3.86 -6.94 -7.44
N ALA A 77 4.90 -6.88 -6.58
CA ALA A 77 4.83 -6.18 -5.31
C ALA A 77 4.48 -4.70 -5.51
N PHE A 78 5.14 -4.04 -6.46
CA PHE A 78 4.88 -2.65 -6.81
C PHE A 78 3.48 -2.43 -7.40
N ALA A 79 3.05 -3.28 -8.32
CA ALA A 79 1.72 -3.19 -8.92
C ALA A 79 0.60 -3.39 -7.88
N GLY A 80 0.78 -4.34 -6.96
CA GLY A 80 -0.12 -4.55 -5.84
C GLY A 80 -0.19 -3.34 -4.91
N MET A 81 0.96 -2.70 -4.63
CA MET A 81 1.02 -1.47 -3.82
C MET A 81 0.29 -0.29 -4.49
N LEU A 82 0.46 -0.09 -5.80
CA LEU A 82 -0.25 0.97 -6.53
C LEU A 82 -1.77 0.80 -6.42
N ARG A 83 -2.25 -0.44 -6.60
CA ARG A 83 -3.67 -0.77 -6.43
C ARG A 83 -4.13 -0.49 -5.00
N LEU A 84 -3.39 -0.97 -4.01
CA LEU A 84 -3.73 -0.80 -2.59
C LEU A 84 -3.83 0.68 -2.20
N VAL A 85 -2.87 1.52 -2.63
CA VAL A 85 -2.91 2.96 -2.36
C VAL A 85 -4.12 3.62 -3.02
N GLY A 86 -4.42 3.25 -4.28
CA GLY A 86 -5.63 3.74 -4.96
C GLY A 86 -6.93 3.36 -4.22
N ASP A 87 -7.01 2.13 -3.72
CA ASP A 87 -8.16 1.65 -2.95
C ASP A 87 -8.32 2.43 -1.63
N VAL A 88 -7.21 2.70 -0.92
CA VAL A 88 -7.21 3.48 0.32
C VAL A 88 -7.62 4.93 0.10
N ILE A 89 -7.08 5.59 -0.93
CA ILE A 89 -7.44 6.97 -1.26
C ILE A 89 -8.92 7.08 -1.59
N ALA A 90 -9.45 6.13 -2.37
CA ALA A 90 -10.87 6.11 -2.71
C ALA A 90 -11.77 5.95 -1.48
N ASP A 91 -11.34 5.13 -0.50
CA ASP A 91 -12.07 4.93 0.76
C ASP A 91 -12.02 6.16 1.67
N MET A 92 -10.88 6.86 1.74
CA MET A 92 -10.73 8.13 2.45
C MET A 92 -11.64 9.20 1.85
N GLU A 93 -11.60 9.37 0.52
CA GLU A 93 -12.47 10.33 -0.20
C GLU A 93 -13.95 10.02 0.04
N ALA A 94 -14.35 8.75 0.01
CA ALA A 94 -15.72 8.32 0.29
C ALA A 94 -16.15 8.58 1.75
N SER A 95 -15.21 8.53 2.68
CA SER A 95 -15.41 8.83 4.10
C SER A 95 -15.35 10.34 4.41
N GLY A 96 -15.02 11.17 3.43
CA GLY A 96 -14.83 12.61 3.60
C GLY A 96 -13.52 12.99 4.28
N GLU A 97 -12.54 12.09 4.26
CA GLU A 97 -11.17 12.34 4.72
C GLU A 97 -10.30 12.79 3.54
N ASP A 98 -9.39 13.73 3.79
CA ASP A 98 -8.45 14.20 2.78
C ASP A 98 -7.22 13.27 2.72
N PRO A 99 -6.87 12.71 1.54
CA PRO A 99 -5.65 11.92 1.39
C PRO A 99 -4.41 12.79 1.60
N PRO A 100 -3.29 12.21 2.09
CA PRO A 100 -2.04 12.94 2.24
C PRO A 100 -1.54 13.45 0.89
N GLN A 101 -0.95 14.65 0.89
CA GLN A 101 -0.32 15.21 -0.30
C GLN A 101 0.92 14.39 -0.69
N PRO A 102 1.12 14.06 -1.97
CA PRO A 102 2.33 13.38 -2.42
C PRO A 102 3.59 14.19 -2.10
N LEU A 103 4.65 13.53 -1.63
CA LEU A 103 5.91 14.22 -1.33
C LEU A 103 6.56 14.83 -2.57
N ALA A 104 6.31 14.26 -3.76
CA ALA A 104 6.78 14.79 -5.03
C ALA A 104 6.18 16.16 -5.38
N GLU A 105 5.06 16.53 -4.76
CA GLU A 105 4.33 17.78 -4.99
C GLU A 105 4.47 18.77 -3.81
N SER A 106 5.17 18.38 -2.75
CA SER A 106 5.46 19.25 -1.60
C SER A 106 6.67 20.14 -1.92
N ASP A 107 6.43 21.43 -2.24
CA ASP A 107 7.46 22.49 -2.36
C ASP A 107 7.62 23.25 -1.03
#